data_AF-A0A345IFY8-F1
#
_entry.id   AF-A0A345IFY8-F1
#
_cell.length_a   1.000
_cell.length_b   1.000
_cell.length_c   1.000
_cell.angle_alpha   90.00
_cell.angle_beta   90.00
_cell.angle_gamma   90.00
#
_symmetry.space_group_name_H-M   'P 1'
#
loop_
_entity.id
_entity.type
_entity.pdbx_description
1 polymer ?
#
loop_
_entity_poly.entity_id
_entity_poly.type
_entity_poly.pdbx_seq_one_letter_code
_entity_poly.pdbx_strand_id
1 'polypeptide(L)'
;MNSAFLRSALLTGLLIAGVNVLFAGLDHGFDRLPVWFYLVQLLILPAMVLPLRIFPQAAMTPEYLRRAGLYALGWAVPYAIYKFSSDALNPAMTPAASLVSYLFTVIVFALLFAAIRKPPVQK
;
A
#
# COMPACT_ATOMS: atom_id res chain seq x y z
N MET A 1 18.46 -7.13 -12.91
CA MET A 1 17.28 -6.28 -12.58
C MET A 1 17.59 -4.85 -12.98
N ASN A 2 16.65 -4.11 -13.57
CA ASN A 2 16.86 -2.71 -13.96
C ASN A 2 17.18 -1.86 -12.71
N SER A 3 18.34 -1.20 -12.69
CA SER A 3 18.80 -0.37 -11.56
C SER A 3 17.79 0.73 -11.21
N ALA A 4 17.16 1.33 -12.23
CA ALA A 4 16.12 2.34 -12.03
C ALA A 4 14.88 1.76 -11.34
N PHE A 5 14.47 0.53 -11.67
CA PHE A 5 13.33 -0.13 -11.03
C PHE A 5 13.58 -0.36 -9.53
N LEU A 6 14.74 -0.92 -9.18
CA LEU A 6 15.09 -1.18 -7.78
C LEU A 6 15.20 0.12 -7.00
N ARG A 7 15.83 1.15 -7.58
CA ARG A 7 15.92 2.48 -6.98
C ARG A 7 14.54 3.07 -6.71
N SER A 8 13.62 2.99 -7.67
CA SER A 8 12.24 3.46 -7.48
C SER A 8 11.53 2.71 -6.38
N ALA A 9 11.66 1.38 -6.33
CA ALA A 9 11.07 0.54 -5.28
C ALA A 9 11.57 0.94 -3.88
N LEU A 10 12.89 1.11 -3.74
CA LEU A 10 13.50 1.52 -2.48
C LEU A 10 13.08 2.93 -2.08
N LEU A 11 13.13 3.90 -2.99
CA LEU A 11 12.78 5.29 -2.67
C LEU A 11 11.30 5.45 -2.29
N THR A 12 10.39 4.87 -3.08
CA THR A 12 8.95 4.93 -2.74
C THR A 12 8.63 4.12 -1.50
N GLY A 13 9.27 2.97 -1.29
CA GLY A 13 9.09 2.17 -0.09
C GLY A 13 9.58 2.88 1.17
N LEU A 14 10.76 3.50 1.12
CA LEU A 14 11.30 4.33 2.21
C LEU A 14 10.40 5.52 2.51
N LEU A 15 9.88 6.19 1.49
CA LEU A 15 8.96 7.31 1.66
C LEU A 15 7.68 6.87 2.39
N ILE A 16 7.04 5.79 1.95
CA ILE A 16 5.82 5.28 2.58
C ILE A 16 6.10 4.81 4.01
N ALA A 17 7.19 4.06 4.22
CA ALA A 17 7.61 3.64 5.56
C ALA A 17 7.83 4.84 6.49
N GLY A 18 8.53 5.88 6.02
CA GLY A 18 8.77 7.10 6.78
C GLY A 18 7.48 7.85 7.12
N VAL A 19 6.55 7.97 6.17
CA VAL A 19 5.24 8.59 6.39
C VAL A 19 4.42 7.79 7.42
N ASN A 20 4.46 6.46 7.37
CA ASN A 20 3.78 5.62 8.35
C ASN A 20 4.35 5.80 9.77
N VAL A 21 5.68 5.83 9.89
CA VAL A 21 6.35 6.08 11.17
C VAL A 21 6.00 7.47 11.70
N LEU A 22 5.95 8.48 10.83
CA LEU A 22 5.56 9.83 11.20
C LEU A 22 4.14 9.86 11.77
N PHE A 23 3.16 9.27 11.08
CA PHE A 23 1.78 9.25 11.56
C PHE A 23 1.64 8.46 12.87
N ALA A 24 2.21 7.26 12.95
CA ALA A 24 2.17 6.48 14.18
C ALA A 24 2.86 7.19 15.36
N GLY A 25 3.96 7.91 15.10
CA GLY A 25 4.67 8.70 16.11
C GLY A 25 3.89 9.93 16.57
N LEU A 26 3.12 10.56 15.67
CA LEU A 26 2.22 11.67 16.02
C LEU A 26 1.03 11.20 16.86
N ASP A 27 0.50 10.01 16.58
CA ASP A 27 -0.66 9.46 17.29
C ASP A 27 -0.31 8.82 18.65
N HIS A 28 0.81 8.10 18.71
CA HIS A 28 1.19 7.29 19.88
C HIS A 28 2.41 7.80 20.64
N GLY A 29 3.19 8.72 20.08
CA GLY A 29 4.48 9.17 20.61
C GLY A 29 5.65 8.31 20.10
N PHE A 30 6.70 8.96 19.57
CA PHE A 30 7.87 8.27 18.99
C PHE A 30 8.66 7.42 20.00
N ASP A 31 8.65 7.80 21.27
CA ASP A 31 9.30 7.08 22.38
C ASP A 31 8.52 5.82 22.82
N ARG A 32 7.24 5.72 22.44
CA ARG A 32 6.35 4.62 22.82
C ARG A 32 6.17 3.58 21.73
N LEU A 33 6.64 3.87 20.52
CA LEU A 33 6.56 2.93 19.41
C LEU A 33 7.50 1.74 19.67
N PRO A 34 6.99 0.50 19.63
CA PRO A 34 7.81 -0.67 19.88
C PRO A 34 8.76 -0.92 18.70
N VAL A 35 9.94 -1.48 18.97
CA VAL A 35 10.96 -1.76 17.93
C VAL A 35 10.41 -2.60 16.78
N TRP A 36 9.51 -3.55 17.06
CA TRP A 36 8.90 -4.39 16.03
C TRP A 36 8.11 -3.57 14.99
N PHE A 37 7.52 -2.43 15.37
CA PHE A 37 6.74 -1.59 14.46
C PHE A 37 7.65 -1.06 13.34
N TYR A 38 8.83 -0.57 13.70
CA TYR A 38 9.83 -0.09 12.74
C TYR A 38 10.35 -1.21 11.83
N LEU A 39 10.59 -2.40 12.38
CA LEU A 39 11.02 -3.56 11.60
C LEU A 39 9.97 -3.97 10.56
N VAL A 40 8.69 -3.92 10.92
CA VAL A 40 7.59 -4.22 9.99
C VAL A 40 7.52 -3.20 8.86
N GLN A 41 7.83 -1.91 9.10
CA GLN A 41 7.85 -0.92 8.02
C GLN A 41 8.91 -1.23 6.95
N LEU A 42 9.99 -1.95 7.28
CA LEU A 42 10.99 -2.37 6.29
C LEU A 42 10.42 -3.36 5.27
N LEU A 43 9.34 -4.09 5.59
CA LEU A 43 8.66 -4.98 4.67
C LEU A 43 7.99 -4.22 3.50
N ILE A 44 7.79 -2.92 3.64
CA ILE A 44 7.26 -2.08 2.56
C ILE A 44 8.22 -2.04 1.38
N LEU A 45 9.54 -2.07 1.64
CA LEU A 45 10.57 -2.03 0.60
C LEU A 45 10.40 -3.17 -0.43
N PRO A 46 10.39 -4.46 -0.05
CA PRO A 46 10.10 -5.53 -0.99
C PRO A 46 8.64 -5.51 -1.48
N ALA A 47 7.69 -5.05 -0.67
CA ALA A 47 6.29 -4.97 -1.09
C ALA A 47 6.07 -4.02 -2.28
N MET A 48 6.90 -2.97 -2.42
CA MET A 48 6.83 -2.02 -3.55
C MET A 48 7.13 -2.63 -4.92
N VAL A 49 7.66 -3.85 -4.98
CA VAL A 49 7.87 -4.56 -6.25
C VAL A 49 6.52 -4.84 -6.95
N LEU A 50 5.48 -5.19 -6.21
CA LEU A 50 4.15 -5.47 -6.77
C LEU A 50 3.54 -4.25 -7.47
N PRO A 51 3.30 -3.10 -6.80
CA PRO A 51 2.68 -1.95 -7.43
C PRO A 51 3.49 -1.45 -8.64
N LEU A 52 4.83 -1.46 -8.56
CA LEU A 52 5.67 -1.02 -9.69
C LEU A 52 5.56 -1.93 -10.93
N ARG A 53 5.22 -3.21 -10.75
CA ARG A 53 4.96 -4.13 -11.88
C ARG A 53 3.52 -4.08 -12.36
N ILE A 54 2.56 -3.96 -11.44
CA ILE A 54 1.14 -4.16 -11.71
C ILE A 54 0.45 -2.85 -12.11
N PHE A 55 0.81 -1.71 -11.53
CA PHE A 55 0.14 -0.43 -11.85
C PHE A 55 0.29 0.01 -13.31
N PRO A 56 1.44 -0.17 -13.98
CA PRO A 56 1.53 0.11 -15.42
C PRO A 56 0.56 -0.76 -16.24
N GLN A 57 0.42 -2.04 -15.86
CA GLN A 57 -0.53 -2.96 -16.52
C GLN A 57 -1.97 -2.54 -16.26
N ALA A 58 -2.29 -2.14 -15.03
CA ALA A 58 -3.60 -1.62 -14.65
C ALA A 58 -3.95 -0.38 -15.51
N ALA A 59 -3.04 0.59 -15.60
CA ALA A 59 -3.24 1.82 -16.36
C ALA A 59 -3.50 1.60 -17.86
N MET A 60 -2.98 0.50 -18.42
CA MET A 60 -3.18 0.14 -19.83
C MET A 60 -4.37 -0.81 -20.06
N THR A 61 -5.04 -1.29 -19.01
CA THR A 61 -6.14 -2.25 -19.14
C THR A 61 -7.47 -1.52 -19.44
N PRO A 62 -8.15 -1.78 -20.58
CA PRO A 62 -9.40 -1.09 -20.94
C PRO A 62 -10.59 -1.47 -20.06
N GLU A 63 -10.74 -2.76 -19.76
CA GLU A 63 -11.85 -3.29 -18.98
C GLU A 63 -11.76 -2.81 -17.53
N TYR A 64 -12.85 -2.24 -17.02
CA TYR A 64 -12.87 -1.49 -15.77
C TYR A 64 -12.62 -2.38 -14.54
N LEU A 65 -13.31 -3.52 -14.43
CA LEU A 65 -13.22 -4.39 -13.27
C LEU A 65 -11.86 -5.08 -13.19
N ARG A 66 -11.29 -5.50 -14.31
CA ARG A 66 -9.93 -6.05 -14.42
C ARG A 66 -8.90 -4.98 -14.07
N ARG A 67 -9.07 -3.74 -14.56
CA ARG A 67 -8.21 -2.62 -14.17
C ARG A 67 -8.27 -2.35 -12.66
N ALA A 68 -9.46 -2.34 -12.07
CA ALA A 68 -9.65 -2.23 -10.63
C ALA A 68 -8.97 -3.39 -9.89
N GLY A 69 -9.15 -4.63 -10.34
CA GLY A 69 -8.49 -5.81 -9.77
C GLY A 69 -6.97 -5.67 -9.76
N LEU A 70 -6.36 -5.18 -10.84
CA LEU A 70 -4.92 -4.93 -10.89
C LEU A 70 -4.48 -3.83 -9.91
N TYR A 71 -5.25 -2.73 -9.79
CA TYR A 71 -4.96 -1.72 -8.77
C TYR A 71 -5.10 -2.27 -7.34
N ALA A 72 -6.10 -3.11 -7.08
CA ALA A 72 -6.28 -3.78 -5.79
C ALA A 72 -5.07 -4.65 -5.45
N LEU A 73 -4.62 -5.49 -6.39
CA LEU A 73 -3.45 -6.36 -6.21
C LEU A 73 -2.15 -5.57 -5.97
N GLY A 74 -1.96 -4.45 -6.67
CA GLY A 74 -0.77 -3.62 -6.46
C GLY A 74 -0.76 -2.91 -5.09
N TRP A 75 -1.93 -2.55 -4.57
CA TRP A 75 -2.06 -1.91 -3.25
C TRP A 75 -2.12 -2.88 -2.08
N ALA A 76 -2.55 -4.12 -2.31
CA ALA A 76 -2.85 -5.09 -1.26
C ALA A 76 -1.72 -5.23 -0.22
N VAL A 77 -0.51 -5.57 -0.67
CA VAL A 77 0.59 -5.90 0.26
C VAL A 77 1.12 -4.67 1.01
N PRO A 78 1.49 -3.55 0.35
CA PRO A 78 1.95 -2.36 1.08
C PRO A 78 0.90 -1.82 2.05
N TYR A 79 -0.38 -1.83 1.65
CA TYR A 79 -1.45 -1.32 2.49
C TYR A 79 -1.77 -2.26 3.67
N ALA A 80 -1.67 -3.58 3.49
CA ALA A 80 -1.80 -4.53 4.58
C ALA A 80 -0.73 -4.32 5.66
N ILE A 81 0.53 -4.11 5.25
CA ILE A 81 1.63 -3.83 6.18
C ILE A 81 1.34 -2.57 6.98
N TYR A 82 0.97 -1.48 6.31
CA TYR A 82 0.58 -0.23 6.96
C TYR A 82 -0.59 -0.44 7.94
N LYS A 83 -1.70 -0.99 7.45
CA LYS A 83 -2.97 -1.08 8.20
C LYS A 83 -2.83 -1.97 9.41
N PHE A 84 -2.27 -3.17 9.26
CA PHE A 84 -2.15 -4.13 10.34
C PHE A 84 -1.09 -3.72 11.36
N SER A 85 0.04 -3.14 10.93
CA SER A 85 1.05 -2.66 11.88
C SER A 85 0.53 -1.47 12.71
N SER A 86 -0.24 -0.57 12.11
CA SER A 86 -0.85 0.55 12.80
C SER A 86 -1.97 0.10 13.74
N ASP A 87 -2.90 -0.73 13.26
CA ASP A 87 -4.00 -1.23 14.09
C ASP A 87 -3.48 -2.05 15.29
N ALA A 88 -2.38 -2.79 15.13
CA ALA A 88 -1.76 -3.57 16.21
C ALA A 88 -1.16 -2.72 17.33
N LEU A 89 -0.99 -1.41 17.14
CA LEU A 89 -0.62 -0.48 18.22
C LEU A 89 -1.80 -0.16 19.13
N ASN A 90 -3.03 -0.41 18.70
CA ASN A 90 -4.24 -0.18 19.50
C ASN A 90 -4.59 -1.43 20.32
N PRO A 91 -4.60 -1.36 21.66
CA PRO A 91 -4.96 -2.49 22.52
C PRO A 91 -6.40 -3.00 22.33
N ALA A 92 -7.30 -2.16 21.82
CA ALA A 92 -8.69 -2.51 21.54
C ALA A 92 -8.90 -3.10 20.13
N MET A 93 -7.83 -3.37 19.38
CA MET A 93 -7.89 -3.89 18.03
C MET A 93 -8.55 -5.27 17.98
N THR A 94 -9.40 -5.48 16.98
CA THR A 94 -9.90 -6.82 16.62
C THR A 94 -9.37 -7.20 15.22
N PRO A 95 -8.78 -8.40 15.05
CA PRO A 95 -8.25 -8.83 13.75
C PRO A 95 -9.30 -8.82 12.63
N ALA A 96 -10.54 -9.21 12.95
CA ALA A 96 -11.64 -9.22 12.00
C ALA A 96 -12.01 -7.81 11.51
N ALA A 97 -12.17 -6.83 12.42
CA ALA A 97 -12.53 -5.47 12.01
C ALA A 97 -11.40 -4.82 11.20
N SER A 98 -10.14 -5.08 11.57
CA SER A 98 -8.98 -4.61 10.83
C SER A 98 -8.93 -5.20 9.41
N LEU A 99 -9.15 -6.51 9.27
CA LEU A 99 -9.22 -7.18 7.96
C LEU A 99 -10.35 -6.62 7.09
N VAL A 100 -11.55 -6.43 7.66
CA VAL A 100 -12.70 -5.86 6.94
C VAL A 100 -12.41 -4.43 6.48
N SER A 101 -11.87 -3.59 7.38
CA SER A 101 -11.48 -2.22 7.05
C SER A 101 -10.41 -2.19 5.96
N TYR A 102 -9.40 -3.05 6.06
CA TYR A 102 -8.36 -3.22 5.04
C TYR A 102 -8.96 -3.57 3.67
N LEU A 103 -9.78 -4.62 3.59
CA LEU A 103 -10.40 -5.07 2.34
C LEU A 103 -11.27 -3.97 1.74
N PHE A 104 -12.08 -3.31 2.58
CA PHE A 104 -12.94 -2.22 2.15
C PHE A 104 -12.12 -1.07 1.54
N THR A 105 -11.07 -0.60 2.24
CA THR A 105 -10.25 0.51 1.73
C THR A 105 -9.51 0.14 0.45
N VAL A 106 -8.97 -1.09 0.35
CA VAL A 106 -8.33 -1.55 -0.89
C VAL A 106 -9.31 -1.56 -2.05
N ILE A 107 -10.54 -2.06 -1.85
CA ILE A 107 -11.59 -2.07 -2.89
C ILE A 107 -11.95 -0.65 -3.30
N VAL A 108 -12.23 0.25 -2.34
CA VAL A 108 -12.59 1.64 -2.62
C VAL A 108 -11.48 2.33 -3.41
N PHE A 109 -10.23 2.23 -2.96
CA PHE A 109 -9.09 2.83 -3.67
C PHE A 109 -8.92 2.22 -5.06
N ALA A 110 -9.00 0.91 -5.19
CA ALA A 110 -8.86 0.25 -6.49
C ALA A 110 -9.91 0.73 -7.52
N LEU A 111 -11.18 0.87 -7.09
CA LEU A 111 -12.26 1.39 -7.93
C LEU A 111 -12.01 2.86 -8.30
N LEU A 112 -11.64 3.71 -7.34
CA LEU A 112 -11.32 5.12 -7.60
C LEU A 112 -10.15 5.26 -8.58
N PHE A 113 -9.06 4.54 -8.37
CA PHE A 113 -7.91 4.57 -9.27
C PHE A 113 -8.26 4.05 -10.67
N ALA A 114 -9.09 3.01 -10.77
CA ALA A 114 -9.58 2.52 -12.06
C ALA A 114 -10.48 3.53 -12.79
N ALA A 115 -11.24 4.35 -12.06
CA ALA A 115 -12.08 5.39 -12.62
C ALA A 115 -11.26 6.59 -13.11
N ILE A 116 -10.25 7.00 -12.34
CA ILE A 116 -9.40 8.18 -12.62
C ILE A 116 -8.38 7.88 -13.72
N ARG A 117 -7.72 6.73 -13.67
CA ARG A 117 -6.64 6.35 -14.61
C ARG A 117 -7.18 5.48 -15.74
N LYS A 118 -8.02 6.07 -16.59
CA LYS A 118 -8.49 5.42 -17.82
C LYS A 118 -7.33 5.31 -18.83
N PRO A 119 -7.22 4.19 -19.55
CA PRO A 119 -6.23 4.07 -20.61
C PRO A 119 -6.49 5.10 -21.71
N PRO A 120 -5.44 5.53 -22.43
CA PRO A 120 -5.59 6.43 -23.56
C PRO A 120 -6.49 5.79 -24.62
N VAL A 121 -7.38 6.59 -25.20
CA VAL A 121 -8.19 6.15 -26.35
C VAL A 121 -7.22 5.93 -27.51
N GLN A 122 -6.98 4.66 -27.89
CA GLN A 122 -6.32 4.33 -29.14
C GLN A 122 -7.28 4.75 -30.27
N LYS A 123 -6.98 5.87 -30.91
CA LYS A 123 -7.63 6.30 -32.15
C LYS A 123 -6.94 5.62 -33.33
#